data_AF-A0A9E3U5X8-F1
#
_entry.id   AF-A0A9E3U5X8-F1
#
_cell.length_a   1.000
_cell.length_b   1.000
_cell.length_c   1.000
_cell.angle_alpha   90.00
_cell.angle_beta   90.00
_cell.angle_gamma   90.00
#
_symmetry.space_group_name_H-M   'P 1'
#
loop_
_entity.id
_entity.type
_entity.pdbx_description
1 polymer ?
#
loop_
_entity_poly.entity_id
_entity_poly.type
_entity_poly.pdbx_seq_one_letter_code
_entity_poly.pdbx_strand_id
1 'polypeptide(L)'
;MKKYFGLPAVSVITGVVSVAAIACSSRMTTYIENDPEGGTDGGPRREAGSSGSSGSSGSSGSSGSSGSSGSSGGGDCPSTTPIDPSSLPWKPPTQSPGACTTAQLTSLVNFVETNTSAKYADWKSSVTSTACRNCIFGTDGATWSPLVENSSGELVVINVGGCIAIASGKVACGKSYQNWFDCRFEACADCPDGDTNALQSCLSAASKGACKNAFDAVEPACGATAIANAETACEGTKFVFEGPVKAQCIGGI
;
A
#
# COMPACT_ATOMS: atom_id res chain seq x y z
N MET A 1 6.01 -7.53 -9.87
CA MET A 1 5.49 -6.44 -9.01
C MET A 1 4.93 -7.10 -7.76
N LYS A 2 5.48 -6.76 -6.59
CA LYS A 2 4.92 -7.20 -5.31
C LYS A 2 3.51 -6.62 -5.21
N LYS A 3 2.56 -7.45 -4.77
CA LYS A 3 1.12 -7.11 -4.79
C LYS A 3 0.86 -6.16 -3.59
N TYR A 4 -0.20 -5.38 -3.62
CA TYR A 4 -0.45 -4.37 -2.58
C TYR A 4 -1.92 -4.42 -2.17
N PHE A 5 -2.24 -5.09 -1.06
CA PHE A 5 -3.62 -5.16 -0.55
C PHE A 5 -3.80 -4.26 0.68
N GLY A 6 -4.94 -3.56 0.73
CA GLY A 6 -5.57 -3.01 1.95
C GLY A 6 -4.68 -2.14 2.86
N LEU A 7 -4.39 -0.90 2.47
CA LEU A 7 -3.76 0.08 3.36
C LEU A 7 -4.79 0.62 4.36
N PRO A 8 -4.62 0.45 5.68
CA PRO A 8 -5.48 1.14 6.62
C PRO A 8 -5.21 2.65 6.57
N ALA A 9 -6.23 3.48 6.79
CA ALA A 9 -6.09 4.90 7.05
C ALA A 9 -5.86 5.08 8.55
N VAL A 10 -4.77 5.74 8.93
CA VAL A 10 -4.48 6.11 10.33
C VAL A 10 -4.40 7.63 10.41
N SER A 11 -5.47 8.27 10.86
CA SER A 11 -5.51 9.72 11.04
C SER A 11 -4.62 10.15 12.22
N VAL A 12 -3.55 10.90 11.95
CA VAL A 12 -2.73 11.54 12.99
C VAL A 12 -3.04 13.05 13.03
N ILE A 13 -3.79 13.45 14.05
CA ILE A 13 -4.03 14.83 14.48
C ILE A 13 -2.83 15.20 15.39
N THR A 14 -1.95 16.18 15.16
CA THR A 14 -2.17 17.64 15.22
C THR A 14 -0.85 18.36 14.86
N GLY A 15 -0.92 19.49 14.12
CA GLY A 15 -0.02 20.63 14.32
C GLY A 15 1.16 20.83 13.34
N VAL A 16 1.05 21.91 12.56
CA VAL A 16 2.12 22.66 11.83
C VAL A 16 2.62 22.06 10.51
N VAL A 17 2.03 22.51 9.39
CA VAL A 17 2.49 22.28 7.99
C VAL A 17 3.07 20.89 7.76
N SER A 18 2.36 19.87 8.24
CA SER A 18 2.69 18.48 8.01
C SER A 18 2.25 18.14 6.60
N VAL A 19 3.22 17.91 5.70
CA VAL A 19 2.97 17.16 4.47
C VAL A 19 2.16 15.93 4.89
N ALA A 20 0.90 15.82 4.45
CA ALA A 20 -0.01 14.73 4.83
C ALA A 20 0.41 13.42 4.13
N ALA A 21 1.61 12.95 4.48
CA ALA A 21 2.19 11.68 4.07
C ALA A 21 2.20 10.69 5.24
N ILE A 22 1.27 10.81 6.19
CA ILE A 22 1.21 9.97 7.38
C ILE A 22 -0.15 9.30 7.42
N ALA A 23 -0.21 8.06 6.94
CA ALA A 23 -1.26 7.08 7.25
C ALA A 23 -1.08 5.71 6.53
N CYS A 24 0.08 5.32 5.99
CA CYS A 24 0.19 4.04 5.24
C CYS A 24 0.61 2.84 6.11
N SER A 25 0.11 2.76 7.34
CA SER A 25 0.66 1.87 8.36
C SER A 25 -0.37 0.86 8.85
N SER A 26 -0.18 -0.41 8.48
CA SER A 26 -0.76 -1.64 9.06
C SER A 26 -1.80 -2.38 8.20
N ARG A 27 -1.44 -2.85 7.00
CA ARG A 27 -1.94 -4.12 6.39
C ARG A 27 -1.50 -4.33 4.95
N MET A 28 -0.33 -3.82 4.57
CA MET A 28 0.32 -4.20 3.33
C MET A 28 0.97 -5.57 3.50
N THR A 29 0.16 -6.63 3.63
CA THR A 29 0.64 -8.01 3.58
C THR A 29 -0.06 -8.69 2.43
N THR A 30 0.67 -8.89 1.35
CA THR A 30 0.31 -9.90 0.39
C THR A 30 0.64 -11.26 0.95
N TYR A 31 -0.40 -12.05 1.19
CA TYR A 31 -0.33 -13.48 1.04
C TYR A 31 -0.94 -13.84 -0.31
N ILE A 32 -0.10 -14.15 -1.29
CA ILE A 32 -0.45 -15.13 -2.32
C ILE A 32 0.78 -16.00 -2.56
N GLU A 33 0.81 -17.14 -1.87
CA GLU A 33 1.18 -18.44 -2.43
C GLU A 33 0.31 -19.48 -1.71
N ASN A 34 -0.80 -19.87 -2.35
CA ASN A 34 -1.32 -21.22 -2.17
C ASN A 34 -0.65 -22.04 -3.27
N ASP A 35 0.51 -22.60 -2.98
CA ASP A 35 0.96 -23.79 -3.69
C ASP A 35 0.03 -24.95 -3.28
N PRO A 36 -0.60 -25.65 -4.24
CA PRO A 36 -1.30 -26.89 -3.94
C PRO A 36 -0.26 -28.03 -3.86
N GLU A 37 0.45 -28.13 -2.75
CA GLU A 37 1.13 -29.36 -2.34
C GLU A 37 0.33 -29.94 -1.16
N GLY A 38 -0.41 -31.05 -1.24
CA GLY A 38 -0.12 -32.25 -2.02
C GLY A 38 0.96 -33.08 -1.32
N GLY A 39 0.75 -33.52 -0.08
CA GLY A 39 1.69 -34.43 0.57
C GLY A 39 1.39 -34.76 2.03
N THR A 40 0.52 -35.75 2.26
CA THR A 40 0.53 -36.56 3.47
C THR A 40 1.85 -37.34 3.54
N ASP A 41 2.60 -37.26 4.65
CA ASP A 41 3.08 -38.47 5.31
C ASP A 41 3.72 -38.19 6.68
N GLY A 42 3.37 -39.06 7.63
CA GLY A 42 3.82 -39.00 9.01
C GLY A 42 5.24 -39.56 9.19
N GLY A 43 5.94 -39.03 10.20
CA GLY A 43 7.22 -39.57 10.67
C GLY A 43 7.43 -39.25 12.16
N PRO A 44 7.99 -40.16 12.96
CA PRO A 44 7.77 -40.21 14.40
C PRO A 44 8.71 -39.34 15.24
N ARG A 45 8.20 -39.04 16.45
CA ARG A 45 8.91 -38.59 17.65
C ARG A 45 10.30 -39.20 17.81
N ARG A 46 11.26 -38.37 18.23
CA ARG A 46 12.45 -38.83 18.98
C ARG A 46 12.56 -38.07 20.30
N GLU A 47 12.67 -38.86 21.35
CA GLU A 47 12.86 -38.48 22.74
C GLU A 47 14.33 -38.14 23.04
N ALA A 48 14.51 -37.44 24.17
CA ALA A 48 15.56 -37.56 25.19
C ALA A 48 17.05 -37.40 24.82
N GLY A 49 17.75 -36.56 25.60
CA GLY A 49 19.21 -36.60 25.68
C GLY A 49 19.90 -35.51 26.51
N SER A 50 20.14 -35.84 27.78
CA SER A 50 21.38 -35.61 28.56
C SER A 50 21.87 -34.21 28.99
N SER A 51 21.98 -34.15 30.32
CA SER A 51 22.78 -33.33 31.23
C SER A 51 24.30 -33.40 31.06
N GLY A 52 24.98 -32.33 31.50
CA GLY A 52 26.42 -32.23 31.81
C GLY A 52 26.98 -30.88 31.34
N SER A 53 27.94 -30.19 31.95
CA SER A 53 28.66 -30.27 33.23
C SER A 53 29.37 -28.92 33.40
N SER A 54 29.59 -28.52 34.65
CA SER A 54 30.43 -27.40 35.09
C SER A 54 31.88 -27.49 34.58
N GLY A 55 32.46 -26.36 34.17
CA GLY A 55 33.86 -26.23 33.75
C GLY A 55 34.41 -24.81 33.94
N SER A 56 35.63 -24.76 34.45
CA SER A 56 36.29 -23.67 35.16
C SER A 56 36.91 -22.54 34.31
N SER A 57 37.20 -21.45 35.03
CA SER A 57 38.15 -20.35 34.82
C SER A 57 39.26 -20.56 33.78
N GLY A 58 39.44 -19.58 32.88
CA GLY A 58 40.56 -19.50 31.95
C GLY A 58 40.79 -18.10 31.38
N SER A 59 41.87 -17.48 31.86
CA SER A 59 42.79 -16.48 31.31
C SER A 59 42.46 -15.61 30.07
N SER A 60 42.83 -14.33 30.26
CA SER A 60 43.22 -13.28 29.32
C SER A 60 43.76 -13.75 27.97
N GLY A 61 43.16 -13.29 26.87
CA GLY A 61 43.63 -13.49 25.50
C GLY A 61 43.29 -12.28 24.62
N SER A 62 44.34 -11.71 24.03
CA SER A 62 44.35 -10.49 23.22
C SER A 62 43.69 -10.63 21.85
N SER A 63 43.11 -9.52 21.37
CA SER A 63 42.98 -9.13 19.95
C SER A 63 42.52 -10.23 18.97
N GLY A 64 41.20 -10.49 18.99
CA GLY A 64 40.50 -11.20 17.92
C GLY A 64 39.88 -10.22 16.93
N SER A 65 40.37 -10.25 15.70
CA SER A 65 39.89 -9.47 14.56
C SER A 65 38.37 -9.53 14.42
N SER A 66 37.76 -8.36 14.27
CA SER A 66 36.34 -8.14 14.01
C SER A 66 35.93 -8.82 12.71
N GLY A 67 35.50 -10.09 12.82
CA GLY A 67 34.79 -10.79 11.75
C GLY A 67 33.47 -10.07 11.51
N SER A 68 33.46 -9.19 10.51
CA SER A 68 32.25 -8.56 10.02
C SER A 68 31.42 -9.65 9.38
N SER A 69 30.45 -10.19 10.13
CA SER A 69 29.43 -11.08 9.61
C SER A 69 28.77 -10.38 8.44
N GLY A 70 29.13 -10.79 7.22
CA GLY A 70 28.55 -10.30 5.98
C GLY A 70 27.07 -10.61 5.99
N SER A 71 26.27 -9.64 6.44
CA SER A 71 24.82 -9.68 6.33
C SER A 71 24.52 -9.52 4.85
N SER A 72 24.18 -10.64 4.21
CA SER A 72 23.89 -10.73 2.80
C SER A 72 22.73 -9.81 2.43
N GLY A 73 23.07 -8.63 1.92
CA GLY A 73 22.36 -7.89 0.89
C GLY A 73 20.84 -7.76 1.06
N GLY A 74 20.36 -7.29 2.21
CA GLY A 74 19.09 -6.56 2.20
C GLY A 74 19.33 -5.29 1.39
N GLY A 75 18.71 -5.18 0.20
CA GLY A 75 18.80 -3.96 -0.60
C GLY A 75 18.43 -2.74 0.23
N ASP A 76 19.08 -1.61 -0.01
CA ASP A 76 18.78 -0.37 0.70
C ASP A 76 17.28 -0.06 0.54
N CYS A 77 16.55 0.00 1.66
CA CYS A 77 15.14 0.36 1.75
C CYS A 77 15.06 1.76 2.38
N PRO A 78 14.61 2.80 1.65
CA PRO A 78 14.17 2.79 0.25
C PRO A 78 15.32 2.65 -0.75
N SER A 79 14.97 2.28 -1.98
CA SER A 79 15.83 2.45 -3.14
C SER A 79 16.38 3.89 -3.19
N THR A 80 17.67 4.01 -3.48
CA THR A 80 18.36 5.30 -3.65
C THR A 80 18.40 5.76 -5.11
N THR A 81 18.03 4.87 -6.05
CA THR A 81 18.01 5.20 -7.47
C THR A 81 16.80 6.08 -7.77
N PRO A 82 16.98 7.27 -8.38
CA PRO A 82 15.86 8.12 -8.77
C PRO A 82 14.87 7.37 -9.67
N ILE A 83 13.59 7.46 -9.32
CA ILE A 83 12.48 6.93 -10.12
C ILE A 83 11.92 8.08 -10.94
N ASP A 84 11.79 7.87 -12.26
CA ASP A 84 11.18 8.85 -13.14
C ASP A 84 9.66 8.84 -12.98
N PRO A 85 9.01 9.90 -12.47
CA PRO A 85 7.56 9.92 -12.37
C PRO A 85 6.86 9.81 -13.73
N SER A 86 7.54 10.10 -14.85
CA SER A 86 6.95 10.00 -16.18
C SER A 86 6.74 8.56 -16.67
N SER A 87 7.49 7.59 -16.10
CA SER A 87 7.33 6.17 -16.40
C SER A 87 6.22 5.50 -15.59
N LEU A 88 5.71 6.16 -14.55
CA LEU A 88 4.64 5.63 -13.72
C LEU A 88 3.30 5.73 -14.46
N PRO A 89 2.53 4.63 -14.54
CA PRO A 89 1.27 4.62 -15.24
C PRO A 89 0.27 5.52 -14.51
N TRP A 90 -0.55 6.24 -15.28
CA TRP A 90 -1.69 6.96 -14.74
C TRP A 90 -2.77 7.10 -15.79
N LYS A 91 -4.03 6.94 -15.38
CA LYS A 91 -5.22 7.22 -16.21
C LYS A 91 -6.20 8.11 -15.44
N PRO A 92 -6.96 8.97 -16.13
CA PRO A 92 -8.02 9.75 -15.50
C PRO A 92 -9.07 8.85 -14.83
N PRO A 93 -9.71 9.32 -13.74
CA PRO A 93 -10.73 8.53 -13.06
C PRO A 93 -11.98 8.36 -13.93
N THR A 94 -12.58 7.18 -13.88
CA THR A 94 -13.97 6.98 -14.29
C THR A 94 -14.88 7.53 -13.20
N GLN A 95 -15.92 8.27 -13.55
CA GLN A 95 -16.94 8.69 -12.60
C GLN A 95 -18.28 8.03 -12.95
N SER A 96 -18.92 7.43 -11.96
CA SER A 96 -20.29 6.93 -12.03
C SER A 96 -21.00 7.25 -10.71
N PRO A 97 -21.29 8.54 -10.43
CA PRO A 97 -21.97 8.95 -9.20
C PRO A 97 -23.30 8.21 -9.03
N GLY A 98 -23.60 7.77 -7.81
CA GLY A 98 -24.79 6.98 -7.49
C GLY A 98 -24.73 5.50 -7.91
N ALA A 99 -23.65 5.02 -8.52
CA ALA A 99 -23.48 3.60 -8.80
C ALA A 99 -23.39 2.75 -7.52
N CYS A 100 -22.81 3.33 -6.46
CA CYS A 100 -22.72 2.75 -5.13
C CYS A 100 -23.48 3.57 -4.09
N THR A 101 -23.89 2.90 -3.01
CA THR A 101 -24.38 3.53 -1.77
C THR A 101 -23.31 3.50 -0.69
N THR A 102 -23.44 4.35 0.33
CA THR A 102 -22.56 4.31 1.52
C THR A 102 -22.59 2.94 2.21
N ALA A 103 -23.75 2.27 2.24
CA ALA A 103 -23.87 0.94 2.84
C ALA A 103 -23.04 -0.12 2.08
N GLN A 104 -22.93 -0.01 0.76
CA GLN A 104 -22.08 -0.90 -0.04
C GLN A 104 -20.59 -0.64 0.23
N LEU A 105 -20.19 0.63 0.38
CA LEU A 105 -18.83 0.95 0.80
C LEU A 105 -18.53 0.40 2.21
N THR A 106 -19.42 0.58 3.19
CA THR A 106 -19.27 0.01 4.53
C THR A 106 -19.16 -1.51 4.49
N SER A 107 -19.94 -2.17 3.63
CA SER A 107 -19.82 -3.63 3.42
C SER A 107 -18.44 -4.02 2.89
N LEU A 108 -17.87 -3.27 1.94
CA LEU A 108 -16.51 -3.50 1.43
C LEU A 108 -15.46 -3.32 2.53
N VAL A 109 -15.55 -2.22 3.29
CA VAL A 109 -14.65 -1.92 4.42
C VAL A 109 -14.68 -3.06 5.45
N ASN A 110 -15.87 -3.48 5.87
CA ASN A 110 -16.03 -4.57 6.83
C ASN A 110 -15.49 -5.90 6.28
N PHE A 111 -15.68 -6.17 4.99
CA PHE A 111 -15.14 -7.37 4.36
C PHE A 111 -13.61 -7.40 4.42
N VAL A 112 -12.94 -6.31 4.03
CA VAL A 112 -11.47 -6.22 4.07
C VAL A 112 -10.93 -6.29 5.49
N GLU A 113 -11.62 -5.67 6.45
CA GLU A 113 -11.22 -5.68 7.86
C GLU A 113 -11.27 -7.07 8.49
N THR A 114 -12.33 -7.82 8.21
CA THR A 114 -12.61 -9.14 8.80
C THR A 114 -11.96 -10.29 8.03
N ASN A 115 -11.61 -10.10 6.76
CA ASN A 115 -11.06 -11.14 5.91
C ASN A 115 -9.70 -10.74 5.35
N THR A 116 -8.67 -10.75 6.20
CA THR A 116 -7.29 -10.36 5.84
C THR A 116 -6.68 -11.19 4.72
N SER A 117 -7.24 -12.37 4.44
CA SER A 117 -6.76 -13.30 3.41
C SER A 117 -7.76 -13.52 2.26
N ALA A 118 -8.95 -12.91 2.32
CA ALA A 118 -9.95 -13.13 1.26
C ALA A 118 -9.65 -12.27 0.03
N LYS A 119 -10.05 -12.78 -1.12
CA LYS A 119 -9.88 -12.08 -2.39
C LYS A 119 -11.05 -11.13 -2.59
N TYR A 120 -10.81 -9.99 -3.25
CA TYR A 120 -11.91 -9.10 -3.63
C TYR A 120 -12.98 -9.80 -4.48
N ALA A 121 -12.62 -10.88 -5.19
CA ALA A 121 -13.57 -11.74 -5.89
C ALA A 121 -14.70 -12.28 -4.99
N ASP A 122 -14.39 -12.63 -3.73
CA ASP A 122 -15.37 -13.16 -2.79
C ASP A 122 -16.38 -12.06 -2.41
N TRP A 123 -15.92 -10.84 -2.12
CA TRP A 123 -16.80 -9.69 -1.89
C TRP A 123 -17.66 -9.39 -3.13
N LYS A 124 -17.06 -9.36 -4.32
CA LYS A 124 -17.78 -9.09 -5.58
C LYS A 124 -18.93 -10.04 -5.81
N SER A 125 -18.78 -11.31 -5.41
CA SER A 125 -19.86 -12.31 -5.52
C SER A 125 -20.99 -12.10 -4.50
N SER A 126 -20.69 -11.50 -3.34
CA SER A 126 -21.68 -11.17 -2.31
C SER A 126 -22.52 -9.92 -2.62
N VAL A 127 -22.06 -9.07 -3.55
CA VAL A 127 -22.70 -7.79 -3.86
C VAL A 127 -23.67 -7.93 -5.03
N THR A 128 -24.94 -7.62 -4.76
CA THR A 128 -26.02 -7.71 -5.75
C THR A 128 -26.01 -6.59 -6.79
N SER A 129 -25.46 -5.41 -6.46
CA SER A 129 -25.38 -4.28 -7.39
C SER A 129 -24.21 -4.44 -8.36
N THR A 130 -24.52 -4.83 -9.60
CA THR A 130 -23.55 -4.86 -10.70
C THR A 130 -22.99 -3.48 -11.02
N ALA A 131 -23.80 -2.43 -10.92
CA ALA A 131 -23.34 -1.05 -11.14
C ALA A 131 -22.27 -0.64 -10.11
N CYS A 132 -22.49 -0.93 -8.83
CA CYS A 132 -21.52 -0.60 -7.79
C CYS A 132 -20.23 -1.39 -7.97
N ARG A 133 -20.34 -2.70 -8.21
CA ARG A 133 -19.18 -3.56 -8.45
C ARG A 133 -18.33 -3.07 -9.62
N ASN A 134 -18.96 -2.77 -10.76
CA ASN A 134 -18.26 -2.30 -11.96
C ASN A 134 -17.72 -0.88 -11.82
N CYS A 135 -18.30 -0.08 -10.92
CA CYS A 135 -17.73 1.22 -10.60
C CYS A 135 -16.47 1.08 -9.75
N ILE A 136 -16.53 0.31 -8.64
CA ILE A 136 -15.41 0.16 -7.71
C ILE A 136 -14.22 -0.53 -8.38
N PHE A 137 -14.47 -1.62 -9.10
CA PHE A 137 -13.45 -2.46 -9.71
C PHE A 137 -13.46 -2.30 -11.23
N GLY A 138 -12.27 -2.11 -11.81
CA GLY A 138 -12.09 -2.07 -13.25
C GLY A 138 -10.70 -2.57 -13.63
N THR A 139 -10.52 -2.97 -14.88
CA THR A 139 -9.18 -3.28 -15.40
C THR A 139 -8.47 -2.02 -15.85
N ASP A 140 -7.16 -2.12 -16.10
CA ASP A 140 -6.44 -1.04 -16.80
C ASP A 140 -7.09 -0.75 -18.17
N GLY A 141 -7.18 0.52 -18.54
CA GLY A 141 -7.97 1.01 -19.66
C GLY A 141 -7.72 2.47 -19.98
N ALA A 142 -8.67 3.12 -20.65
CA ALA A 142 -8.58 4.56 -20.96
C ALA A 142 -8.76 5.43 -19.71
N THR A 143 -9.53 4.93 -18.75
CA THR A 143 -9.80 5.53 -17.44
C THR A 143 -9.64 4.46 -16.36
N TRP A 144 -9.41 4.85 -15.12
CA TRP A 144 -9.28 3.94 -13.99
C TRP A 144 -10.46 4.04 -13.03
N SER A 145 -10.98 2.89 -12.61
CA SER A 145 -11.86 2.76 -11.44
C SER A 145 -11.08 3.03 -10.14
N PRO A 146 -11.76 3.17 -8.97
CA PRO A 146 -11.10 3.29 -7.67
C PRO A 146 -10.07 2.19 -7.38
N LEU A 147 -10.40 0.96 -7.74
CA LEU A 147 -9.58 -0.23 -7.56
C LEU A 147 -9.32 -0.85 -8.93
N VAL A 148 -8.07 -0.75 -9.41
CA VAL A 148 -7.67 -1.27 -10.73
C VAL A 148 -7.10 -2.67 -10.58
N GLU A 149 -7.60 -3.59 -11.37
CA GLU A 149 -7.22 -4.99 -11.34
C GLU A 149 -6.50 -5.44 -12.60
N ASN A 150 -5.62 -6.43 -12.47
CA ASN A 150 -5.07 -7.14 -13.61
C ASN A 150 -6.08 -8.15 -14.19
N SER A 151 -5.71 -8.84 -15.28
CA SER A 151 -6.55 -9.86 -15.92
C SER A 151 -6.89 -11.05 -15.01
N SER A 152 -6.13 -11.27 -13.94
CA SER A 152 -6.36 -12.32 -12.94
C SER A 152 -7.29 -11.85 -11.81
N GLY A 153 -7.79 -10.62 -11.85
CA GLY A 153 -8.64 -10.02 -10.82
C GLY A 153 -7.88 -9.62 -9.55
N GLU A 154 -6.56 -9.46 -9.63
CA GLU A 154 -5.73 -9.00 -8.50
C GLU A 154 -5.62 -7.48 -8.54
N LEU A 155 -5.72 -6.85 -7.37
CA LEU A 155 -5.55 -5.40 -7.23
C LEU A 155 -4.11 -5.01 -7.55
N VAL A 156 -3.94 -4.10 -8.51
CA VAL A 156 -2.64 -3.57 -8.92
C VAL A 156 -2.49 -2.07 -8.65
N VAL A 157 -3.59 -1.31 -8.63
CA VAL A 157 -3.55 0.13 -8.33
C VAL A 157 -4.76 0.53 -7.49
N ILE A 158 -4.53 1.41 -6.50
CA ILE A 158 -5.59 2.20 -5.85
C ILE A 158 -5.52 3.60 -6.48
N ASN A 159 -6.59 4.01 -7.17
CA ASN A 159 -6.65 5.26 -7.92
C ASN A 159 -6.88 6.49 -7.02
N VAL A 160 -5.96 6.72 -6.08
CA VAL A 160 -5.98 7.86 -5.14
C VAL A 160 -5.90 9.18 -5.88
N GLY A 161 -5.03 9.27 -6.88
CA GLY A 161 -4.94 10.44 -7.76
C GLY A 161 -6.24 10.71 -8.53
N GLY A 162 -7.03 9.68 -8.82
CA GLY A 162 -8.38 9.82 -9.35
C GLY A 162 -9.30 10.61 -8.41
N CYS A 163 -9.27 10.28 -7.11
CA CYS A 163 -10.00 11.06 -6.11
C CYS A 163 -9.51 12.52 -6.06
N ILE A 164 -8.18 12.71 -5.99
CA ILE A 164 -7.56 14.04 -5.93
C ILE A 164 -7.92 14.87 -7.18
N ALA A 165 -7.96 14.27 -8.36
CA ALA A 165 -8.37 14.95 -9.59
C ALA A 165 -9.82 15.48 -9.50
N ILE A 166 -10.74 14.69 -8.94
CA ILE A 166 -12.14 15.08 -8.79
C ILE A 166 -12.27 16.16 -7.70
N ALA A 167 -11.68 15.93 -6.52
CA ALA A 167 -11.75 16.84 -5.38
C ALA A 167 -11.15 18.22 -5.67
N SER A 168 -10.01 18.27 -6.37
CA SER A 168 -9.34 19.53 -6.73
C SER A 168 -9.90 20.17 -8.00
N GLY A 169 -10.68 19.44 -8.81
CA GLY A 169 -11.05 19.82 -10.16
C GLY A 169 -9.88 19.88 -11.16
N LYS A 170 -8.70 19.35 -10.82
CA LYS A 170 -7.48 19.44 -11.62
C LYS A 170 -6.91 18.06 -11.95
N VAL A 171 -7.04 17.67 -13.21
CA VAL A 171 -6.52 16.39 -13.73
C VAL A 171 -5.00 16.27 -13.52
N ALA A 172 -4.24 17.33 -13.77
CA ALA A 172 -2.78 17.35 -13.57
C ALA A 172 -2.39 17.14 -12.09
N CYS A 173 -3.18 17.68 -11.15
CA CYS A 173 -2.98 17.47 -9.72
C CYS A 173 -3.14 15.99 -9.36
N GLY A 174 -4.23 15.36 -9.79
CA GLY A 174 -4.45 13.94 -9.56
C GLY A 174 -3.39 13.04 -10.17
N LYS A 175 -2.93 13.34 -11.40
CA LYS A 175 -1.81 12.62 -12.02
C LYS A 175 -0.53 12.74 -11.20
N SER A 176 -0.12 13.97 -10.87
CA SER A 176 1.11 14.18 -10.10
C SER A 176 1.05 13.49 -8.74
N TYR A 177 -0.11 13.53 -8.08
CA TYR A 177 -0.32 12.88 -6.80
C TYR A 177 -0.24 11.35 -6.90
N GLN A 178 -0.86 10.73 -7.90
CA GLN A 178 -0.74 9.29 -8.10
C GLN A 178 0.70 8.89 -8.36
N ASN A 179 1.42 9.63 -9.22
CA ASN A 179 2.81 9.30 -9.52
C ASN A 179 3.69 9.42 -8.27
N TRP A 180 3.46 10.40 -7.40
CA TRP A 180 4.12 10.46 -6.10
C TRP A 180 3.73 9.28 -5.19
N PHE A 181 2.45 8.93 -5.14
CA PHE A 181 1.95 7.80 -4.37
C PHE A 181 2.60 6.48 -4.80
N ASP A 182 2.53 6.14 -6.09
CA ASP A 182 3.07 4.90 -6.66
C ASP A 182 4.59 4.84 -6.56
N CYS A 183 5.28 5.97 -6.79
CA CYS A 183 6.73 6.03 -6.66
C CYS A 183 7.20 5.56 -5.28
N ARG A 184 6.53 6.00 -4.21
CA ARG A 184 6.95 5.65 -2.85
C ARG A 184 6.83 4.14 -2.61
N PHE A 185 5.81 3.49 -3.15
CA PHE A 185 5.65 2.04 -3.03
C PHE A 185 6.68 1.29 -3.87
N GLU A 186 7.00 1.79 -5.07
CA GLU A 186 8.07 1.22 -5.90
C GLU A 186 9.44 1.34 -5.22
N ALA A 187 9.75 2.51 -4.65
CA ALA A 187 10.99 2.73 -3.91
C ALA A 187 11.09 1.87 -2.64
N CYS A 188 9.96 1.46 -2.07
CA CYS A 188 9.86 0.67 -0.85
C CYS A 188 9.52 -0.80 -1.10
N ALA A 189 9.53 -1.27 -2.34
CA ALA A 189 9.12 -2.62 -2.68
C ALA A 189 9.98 -3.69 -1.99
N ASP A 190 11.24 -3.39 -1.67
CA ASP A 190 12.19 -4.33 -1.05
C ASP A 190 12.29 -4.24 0.47
N CYS A 191 11.44 -3.42 1.11
CA CYS A 191 11.36 -3.38 2.56
C CYS A 191 10.77 -4.69 3.11
N PRO A 192 11.18 -5.12 4.32
CA PRO A 192 10.62 -6.32 4.95
C PRO A 192 9.11 -6.22 5.14
N ASP A 193 8.39 -7.26 4.70
CA ASP A 193 6.95 -7.36 4.90
C ASP A 193 6.60 -7.44 6.40
N GLY A 194 5.45 -6.88 6.78
CA GLY A 194 4.93 -6.95 8.15
C GLY A 194 5.55 -5.95 9.13
N ASP A 195 6.63 -5.25 8.77
CA ASP A 195 7.17 -4.14 9.57
C ASP A 195 6.60 -2.79 9.10
N THR A 196 5.45 -2.49 9.69
CA THR A 196 4.73 -1.23 9.54
C THR A 196 5.61 0.01 9.77
N ASN A 197 6.52 -0.02 10.75
CA ASN A 197 7.37 1.14 11.07
C ASN A 197 8.49 1.30 10.04
N ALA A 198 9.09 0.19 9.60
CA ALA A 198 10.08 0.19 8.53
C ALA A 198 9.47 0.72 7.22
N LEU A 199 8.27 0.27 6.87
CA LEU A 199 7.56 0.76 5.68
C LEU A 199 7.29 2.26 5.76
N GLN A 200 6.80 2.81 6.89
CA GLN A 200 6.60 4.26 7.02
C GLN A 200 7.90 5.04 6.89
N SER A 201 8.95 4.56 7.55
CA SER A 201 10.27 5.18 7.49
C SER A 201 10.77 5.21 6.04
N CYS A 202 10.53 4.12 5.31
CA CYS A 202 10.84 4.04 3.89
C CYS A 202 10.04 5.03 3.04
N LEU A 203 8.71 5.07 3.16
CA LEU A 203 7.87 5.97 2.34
C LEU A 203 8.23 7.45 2.56
N SER A 204 8.58 7.82 3.80
CA SER A 204 9.07 9.15 4.15
C SER A 204 10.45 9.44 3.55
N ALA A 205 11.38 8.48 3.63
CA ALA A 205 12.70 8.61 3.04
C ALA A 205 12.66 8.64 1.50
N ALA A 206 11.81 7.84 0.86
CA ALA A 206 11.60 7.80 -0.58
C ALA A 206 11.18 9.16 -1.12
N SER A 207 10.26 9.85 -0.43
CA SER A 207 9.80 11.20 -0.80
C SER A 207 10.92 12.24 -0.81
N LYS A 208 11.97 12.03 -0.01
CA LYS A 208 13.15 12.91 0.07
C LYS A 208 14.28 12.47 -0.85
N GLY A 209 14.26 11.21 -1.31
CA GLY A 209 15.29 10.56 -2.13
C GLY A 209 14.74 10.20 -3.51
N ALA A 210 14.59 8.89 -3.79
CA ALA A 210 14.22 8.35 -5.10
C ALA A 210 12.95 8.97 -5.73
N CYS A 211 12.00 9.41 -4.90
CA CYS A 211 10.72 9.98 -5.33
C CYS A 211 10.64 11.50 -5.21
N LYS A 212 11.77 12.18 -4.98
CA LYS A 212 11.78 13.64 -4.81
C LYS A 212 11.16 14.37 -5.99
N ASN A 213 11.49 13.99 -7.22
CA ASN A 213 10.94 14.63 -8.42
C ASN A 213 9.42 14.48 -8.53
N ALA A 214 8.89 13.31 -8.13
CA ALA A 214 7.45 13.07 -8.11
C ALA A 214 6.76 13.93 -7.03
N PHE A 215 7.37 14.01 -5.85
CA PHE A 215 6.88 14.83 -4.74
C PHE A 215 6.87 16.33 -5.08
N ASP A 216 7.98 16.86 -5.59
CA ASP A 216 8.13 18.27 -5.95
C ASP A 216 7.15 18.72 -7.05
N ALA A 217 6.64 17.78 -7.87
CA ALA A 217 5.67 18.07 -8.92
C ALA A 217 4.23 18.27 -8.42
N VAL A 218 3.89 17.78 -7.21
CA VAL A 218 2.51 17.83 -6.69
C VAL A 218 2.07 19.27 -6.42
N GLU A 219 2.87 20.05 -5.69
CA GLU A 219 2.49 21.42 -5.31
C GLU A 219 2.28 22.32 -6.55
N PRO A 220 3.16 22.36 -7.56
CA PRO A 220 2.92 23.11 -8.79
C PRO A 220 1.66 22.67 -9.55
N ALA A 221 1.36 21.36 -9.57
CA ALA A 221 0.20 20.83 -10.29
C ALA A 221 -1.13 21.13 -9.57
N CYS A 222 -1.12 21.16 -8.23
CA CYS A 222 -2.30 21.30 -7.39
C CYS A 222 -2.52 22.74 -6.90
N GLY A 223 -1.45 23.39 -6.43
CA GLY A 223 -1.47 24.49 -5.48
C GLY A 223 -1.62 24.00 -4.04
N ALA A 224 -0.84 24.55 -3.10
CA ALA A 224 -0.73 24.06 -1.72
C ALA A 224 -2.09 23.92 -0.99
N THR A 225 -2.97 24.91 -1.10
CA THR A 225 -4.30 24.84 -0.45
C THR A 225 -5.21 23.80 -1.12
N ALA A 226 -5.14 23.67 -2.44
CA ALA A 226 -6.01 22.75 -3.17
C ALA A 226 -5.65 21.30 -2.89
N ILE A 227 -4.35 20.97 -2.75
CA ILE A 227 -3.94 19.60 -2.40
C ILE A 227 -4.38 19.22 -0.99
N ALA A 228 -4.19 20.09 0.02
CA ALA A 228 -4.59 19.79 1.40
C ALA A 228 -6.11 19.54 1.53
N ASN A 229 -6.92 20.33 0.84
CA ASN A 229 -8.37 20.14 0.79
C ASN A 229 -8.74 18.83 0.07
N ALA A 230 -8.07 18.53 -1.05
CA ALA A 230 -8.31 17.31 -1.80
C ALA A 230 -7.90 16.06 -1.00
N GLU A 231 -6.75 16.07 -0.31
CA GLU A 231 -6.32 14.99 0.57
C GLU A 231 -7.32 14.75 1.70
N THR A 232 -7.82 15.81 2.34
CA THR A 232 -8.85 15.71 3.39
C THR A 232 -10.13 15.08 2.85
N ALA A 233 -10.58 15.50 1.67
CA ALA A 233 -11.82 14.98 1.09
C ALA A 233 -11.65 13.53 0.56
N CYS A 234 -10.43 13.15 0.20
CA CYS A 234 -10.06 11.82 -0.26
C CYS A 234 -9.57 10.89 0.86
N GLU A 235 -9.57 11.34 2.11
CA GLU A 235 -9.18 10.51 3.24
C GLU A 235 -10.23 9.42 3.50
N GLY A 236 -9.77 8.18 3.63
CA GLY A 236 -10.59 7.08 4.10
C GLY A 236 -10.74 7.08 5.61
N THR A 237 -11.81 6.51 6.12
CA THR A 237 -11.98 6.37 7.58
C THR A 237 -11.14 5.23 8.14
N LYS A 238 -11.04 4.13 7.39
CA LYS A 238 -10.27 2.93 7.75
C LYS A 238 -9.34 2.48 6.66
N PHE A 239 -9.61 2.74 5.38
CA PHE A 239 -8.75 2.31 4.27
C PHE A 239 -8.61 3.38 3.20
N VAL A 240 -7.41 3.47 2.59
CA VAL A 240 -7.10 4.48 1.55
C VAL A 240 -8.05 4.42 0.34
N PHE A 241 -8.59 3.24 0.00
CA PHE A 241 -9.50 3.11 -1.14
C PHE A 241 -10.88 3.76 -0.92
N GLU A 242 -11.26 4.08 0.31
CA GLU A 242 -12.58 4.63 0.60
C GLU A 242 -12.80 5.99 -0.08
N GLY A 243 -11.79 6.87 -0.06
CA GLY A 243 -11.85 8.17 -0.73
C GLY A 243 -12.15 8.04 -2.23
N PRO A 244 -11.33 7.30 -3.00
CA PRO A 244 -11.62 6.97 -4.39
C PRO A 244 -13.01 6.40 -4.65
N VAL A 245 -13.51 5.49 -3.81
CA VAL A 245 -14.86 4.92 -3.97
C VAL A 245 -15.95 5.97 -3.71
N LYS A 246 -15.82 6.81 -2.67
CA LYS A 246 -16.78 7.90 -2.40
C LYS A 246 -16.82 8.89 -3.56
N ALA A 247 -15.64 9.31 -4.02
CA ALA A 247 -15.44 10.25 -5.11
C ALA A 247 -16.02 9.76 -6.44
N GLN A 248 -15.66 8.55 -6.86
CA GLN A 248 -15.96 8.06 -8.20
C GLN A 248 -17.31 7.36 -8.30
N CYS A 249 -17.77 6.69 -7.24
CA CYS A 249 -18.93 5.77 -7.32
C CYS A 249 -20.14 6.19 -6.52
N ILE A 250 -19.97 6.99 -5.47
CA ILE A 250 -21.09 7.49 -4.67
C ILE A 250 -21.45 8.90 -5.13
N GLY A 251 -20.46 9.74 -5.43
CA GLY A 251 -20.62 11.16 -5.72
C GLY A 251 -20.47 12.05 -4.49
N GLY A 252 -19.78 11.56 -3.46
CA GLY A 252 -19.48 12.31 -2.24
C GLY A 252 -18.00 12.71 -2.20
N ILE A 253 -17.74 14.01 -2.38
CA ILE A 253 -16.49 14.70 -2.03
C ILE A 253 -16.88 16.08 -1.49
#